data_AF-A0A4U6BQV6-F1
#
_entry.id   AF-A0A4U6BQV6-F1
#
_cell.length_a   1.000
_cell.length_b   1.000
_cell.length_c   1.000
_cell.angle_alpha   90.00
_cell.angle_beta   90.00
_cell.angle_gamma   90.00
#
_symmetry.space_group_name_H-M   'P 1'
#
loop_
_entity.id
_entity.type
_entity.pdbx_description
1 polymer ?
#
loop_
_entity_poly.entity_id
_entity_poly.type
_entity_poly.pdbx_seq_one_letter_code
_entity_poly.pdbx_strand_id
1 'polypeptide(L)'
;MNKDTRQSMAARMGRGTRGANGDVPRDQVNLVTAMTSPDAETGESTWTTRLVLFLRVMAVLSMIKGLYHWAQITGFIGGDESAFEAQTTQWQTATVYFAVIELVAAVGLWLATPWGAVVWLTTIVSTAVIELMFPTIYGGNLFAVLVSLILLAAYLVLAWFSARERPP
;
A
#
# COMPACT_ATOMS: atom_id res chain seq x y z
N MET A 1 11.78 -34.63 85.99
CA MET A 1 11.51 -34.23 84.59
C MET A 1 10.70 -32.94 84.61
N ASN A 2 11.36 -31.77 84.73
CA ASN A 2 10.64 -30.54 85.07
C ASN A 2 11.39 -29.24 84.73
N LYS A 3 10.60 -28.26 84.24
CA LYS A 3 10.72 -26.79 84.26
C LYS A 3 11.72 -26.05 83.35
N ASP A 4 12.91 -26.56 83.04
CA ASP A 4 13.90 -25.73 82.30
C ASP A 4 13.62 -25.55 80.81
N THR A 5 12.87 -26.47 80.19
CA THR A 5 12.60 -26.42 78.74
C THR A 5 11.53 -25.40 78.34
N ARG A 6 10.74 -24.88 79.30
CA ARG A 6 9.64 -23.94 78.99
C ARG A 6 10.10 -22.49 78.83
N GLN A 7 11.26 -22.11 79.37
CA GLN A 7 11.73 -20.73 79.34
C GLN A 7 12.50 -20.36 78.06
N SER A 8 13.08 -21.33 77.34
CA SER A 8 13.82 -21.05 76.10
C SER A 8 12.93 -20.75 74.88
N MET A 9 11.64 -21.10 74.92
CA MET A 9 10.71 -20.83 73.83
C MET A 9 10.02 -19.46 73.91
N ALA A 10 9.85 -18.89 75.12
CA ALA A 10 9.12 -17.63 75.29
C ALA A 10 9.92 -16.38 74.89
N ALA A 11 11.26 -16.45 74.86
CA ALA A 11 12.13 -15.30 74.55
C ALA A 11 12.30 -15.03 73.04
N ARG A 12 11.70 -15.83 72.16
CA ARG A 12 11.74 -15.62 70.69
C ARG A 12 10.48 -14.96 70.11
N MET A 13 9.48 -14.68 70.93
CA MET A 13 8.23 -14.02 70.53
C MET A 13 8.26 -12.56 71.00
N GLY A 14 8.83 -11.68 70.17
CA GLY A 14 8.82 -10.24 70.49
C GLY A 14 9.78 -9.36 69.69
N ARG A 15 10.30 -9.80 68.54
CA ARG A 15 10.99 -8.90 67.62
C ARG A 15 10.10 -8.72 66.40
N GLY A 16 9.38 -7.60 66.39
CA GLY A 16 8.45 -7.22 65.34
C GLY A 16 9.09 -7.35 63.95
N THR A 17 8.62 -8.31 63.19
CA THR A 17 8.65 -8.26 61.73
C THR A 17 7.64 -7.20 61.31
N ARG A 18 8.08 -5.93 61.36
CA ARG A 18 7.42 -4.84 60.66
C ARG A 18 7.33 -5.28 59.20
N GLY A 19 6.12 -5.55 58.74
CA GLY A 19 5.85 -6.07 57.41
C GLY A 19 6.51 -5.18 56.36
N ALA A 20 7.57 -5.67 55.74
CA ALA A 20 8.08 -5.17 54.47
C ALA A 20 7.16 -5.70 53.35
N ASN A 21 5.88 -5.31 53.41
CA ASN A 21 4.87 -5.69 52.44
C ASN A 21 4.12 -4.44 51.92
N GLY A 22 4.86 -3.36 51.69
CA GLY A 22 4.30 -2.05 51.36
C GLY A 22 4.96 -1.30 50.21
N ASP A 23 6.12 -1.73 49.72
CA ASP A 23 6.84 -0.99 48.67
C ASP A 23 7.11 -1.92 47.49
N VAL A 24 6.04 -2.38 46.83
CA VAL A 24 6.17 -2.65 45.40
C VAL A 24 6.49 -1.29 44.80
N PRO A 25 7.71 -1.07 44.25
CA PRO A 25 8.09 0.25 43.77
C PRO A 25 7.04 0.71 42.78
N ARG A 26 6.38 1.83 43.06
CA ARG A 26 5.48 2.49 42.10
C ARG A 26 6.18 2.73 40.77
N ASP A 27 7.51 2.80 40.80
CA ASP A 27 8.40 2.81 39.64
C ASP A 27 8.23 1.58 38.75
N GLN A 28 8.02 0.38 39.30
CA GLN A 28 7.83 -0.84 38.51
C GLN A 28 6.46 -0.87 37.82
N VAL A 29 5.42 -0.37 38.49
CA VAL A 29 4.08 -0.21 37.90
C VAL A 29 4.08 0.91 36.84
N ASN A 30 4.81 2.01 37.09
CA ASN A 30 5.04 3.06 36.09
C ASN A 30 5.91 2.58 34.93
N LEU A 31 6.88 1.68 35.15
CA LEU A 31 7.69 1.07 34.07
C LEU A 31 6.87 0.11 33.23
N VAL A 32 6.00 -0.72 33.83
CA VAL A 32 5.10 -1.61 33.07
C VAL A 32 4.01 -0.81 32.34
N THR A 33 3.54 0.30 32.92
CA THR A 33 2.58 1.21 32.26
C THR A 33 3.25 2.08 31.19
N ALA A 34 4.50 2.49 31.36
CA ALA A 34 5.28 3.21 30.34
C ALA A 34 5.82 2.30 29.22
N MET A 35 6.00 1.00 29.49
CA MET A 35 6.18 -0.03 28.45
C MET A 35 4.88 -0.35 27.70
N THR A 36 3.75 0.14 28.19
CA THR A 36 2.48 0.19 27.46
C THR A 36 2.24 1.64 27.03
N SER A 37 3.21 2.27 26.36
CA SER A 37 2.91 3.45 25.57
C SER A 37 1.87 3.04 24.53
N PRO A 38 0.63 3.58 24.54
CA PRO A 38 -0.35 3.31 23.48
C PRO A 38 0.01 4.00 22.17
N ASP A 39 1.26 4.47 22.01
CA ASP A 39 1.67 5.43 21.00
C ASP A 39 2.79 4.87 20.07
N ALA A 40 3.07 3.57 20.13
CA ALA A 40 3.99 2.88 19.23
C ALA A 40 3.30 1.97 18.19
N GLU A 41 1.95 1.94 18.15
CA GLU A 41 1.17 1.18 17.16
C GLU A 41 0.33 2.04 16.19
N THR A 42 0.50 3.37 16.19
CA THR A 42 -0.13 4.26 15.18
C THR A 42 0.86 4.73 14.11
N GLY A 43 2.05 4.11 14.05
CA GLY A 43 3.16 4.48 13.18
C GLY A 43 3.35 3.60 11.95
N GLU A 44 2.40 2.70 11.62
CA GLU A 44 2.36 2.09 10.29
C GLU A 44 2.05 3.23 9.30
N SER A 45 3.09 3.73 8.64
CA SER A 45 3.22 5.15 8.32
C SER A 45 2.02 5.72 7.56
N THR A 46 1.56 6.92 7.96
CA THR A 46 0.54 7.69 7.22
C THR A 46 0.83 7.74 5.72
N TRP A 47 2.12 7.69 5.34
CA TRP A 47 2.59 7.58 3.96
C TRP A 47 2.30 6.22 3.29
N THR A 48 2.50 5.11 3.99
CA THR A 48 2.16 3.77 3.49
C THR A 48 0.66 3.68 3.21
N THR A 49 -0.18 4.19 4.10
CA THR A 49 -1.64 4.25 3.88
C THR A 49 -2.00 5.10 2.66
N ARG A 50 -1.36 6.28 2.49
CA ARG A 50 -1.56 7.14 1.32
C ARG A 50 -1.10 6.49 0.01
N LEU A 51 0.01 5.77 0.04
CA LEU A 51 0.52 5.01 -1.10
C LEU A 51 -0.49 3.93 -1.52
N VAL A 52 -0.98 3.12 -0.58
CA VAL A 52 -1.98 2.09 -0.87
C VAL A 52 -3.28 2.70 -1.40
N LEU A 53 -3.73 3.82 -0.83
CA LEU A 53 -4.89 4.54 -1.33
C LEU A 53 -4.69 4.99 -2.78
N PHE A 54 -3.53 5.58 -3.08
CA PHE A 54 -3.17 5.97 -4.45
C PHE A 54 -3.17 4.77 -5.40
N LEU A 55 -2.53 3.65 -5.02
CA LEU A 55 -2.53 2.42 -5.81
C LEU A 55 -3.96 1.91 -6.05
N ARG A 56 -4.86 1.97 -5.05
CA ARG A 56 -6.27 1.57 -5.22
C ARG A 56 -7.04 2.48 -6.19
N VAL A 57 -6.84 3.79 -6.11
CA VAL A 57 -7.45 4.73 -7.07
C VAL A 57 -6.95 4.43 -8.48
N MET A 58 -5.64 4.25 -8.65
CA MET A 58 -5.06 3.90 -9.94
C MET A 58 -5.53 2.53 -10.44
N ALA A 59 -5.72 1.57 -9.55
CA ALA A 59 -6.29 0.26 -9.90
C ALA A 59 -7.69 0.39 -10.51
N VAL A 60 -8.55 1.21 -9.91
CA VAL A 60 -9.90 1.46 -10.44
C VAL A 60 -9.83 2.16 -11.80
N LEU A 61 -8.95 3.14 -11.97
CA LEU A 61 -8.76 3.83 -13.26
C LEU A 61 -8.28 2.87 -14.36
N SER A 62 -7.28 2.04 -14.07
CA SER A 62 -6.79 1.02 -15.01
C SER A 62 -7.85 -0.04 -15.31
N MET A 63 -8.67 -0.43 -14.32
CA MET A 63 -9.80 -1.34 -14.55
C MET A 63 -10.79 -0.75 -15.55
N ILE A 64 -11.16 0.53 -15.38
CA ILE A 64 -12.08 1.23 -16.28
C ILE A 64 -11.49 1.32 -17.70
N LYS A 65 -10.21 1.69 -17.86
CA LYS A 65 -9.55 1.72 -19.19
C LYS A 65 -9.51 0.34 -19.85
N GLY A 66 -9.13 -0.70 -19.11
CA GLY A 66 -9.11 -2.06 -19.63
C GLY A 66 -10.49 -2.54 -20.08
N LEU A 67 -11.52 -2.29 -19.28
CA LEU A 67 -12.91 -2.60 -19.62
C LEU A 67 -13.42 -1.80 -20.82
N TYR A 68 -13.03 -0.53 -20.95
CA TYR A 68 -13.36 0.30 -22.10
C TYR A 68 -12.81 -0.33 -23.39
N HIS A 69 -11.52 -0.72 -23.40
CA HIS A 69 -10.94 -1.39 -24.56
C HIS A 69 -11.58 -2.76 -24.84
N TRP A 70 -11.95 -3.51 -23.80
CA TRP A 70 -12.73 -4.74 -23.98
C TRP A 70 -14.10 -4.49 -24.62
N ALA A 71 -14.80 -3.44 -24.22
CA ALA A 71 -16.08 -3.06 -24.81
C ALA A 71 -15.94 -2.62 -26.27
N GLN A 72 -14.79 -2.05 -26.65
CA GLN A 72 -14.46 -1.80 -28.06
C GLN A 72 -14.20 -3.10 -28.84
N ILE A 73 -13.46 -4.04 -28.26
CA ILE A 73 -13.15 -5.34 -28.89
C ILE A 73 -14.42 -6.17 -29.11
N THR A 74 -15.35 -6.17 -28.15
CA THR A 74 -16.61 -6.92 -28.28
C THR A 74 -17.62 -6.24 -29.21
N GLY A 75 -17.32 -5.04 -29.71
CA GLY A 75 -18.25 -4.25 -30.52
C GLY A 75 -19.44 -3.70 -29.73
N PHE A 76 -19.39 -3.71 -28.40
CA PHE A 76 -20.43 -3.09 -27.56
C PHE A 76 -20.43 -1.56 -27.71
N ILE A 77 -19.26 -0.98 -28.00
CA ILE A 77 -19.06 0.46 -28.19
C ILE A 77 -18.46 0.69 -29.59
N GLY A 78 -19.29 1.13 -30.55
CA GLY A 78 -18.89 1.50 -31.91
C GLY A 78 -19.88 1.01 -32.98
N GLY A 79 -20.24 1.88 -33.93
CA GLY A 79 -21.01 1.50 -35.13
C GLY A 79 -20.12 0.87 -36.20
N ASP A 80 -20.71 0.41 -37.32
CA ASP A 80 -20.07 -0.42 -38.36
C ASP A 80 -18.70 0.08 -38.84
N GLU A 81 -18.50 1.39 -38.98
CA GLU A 81 -17.26 2.01 -39.45
C GLU A 81 -16.18 2.19 -38.36
N SER A 82 -16.56 2.08 -37.09
CA SER A 82 -15.66 2.07 -35.92
C SER A 82 -15.47 0.69 -35.32
N ALA A 83 -16.12 -0.33 -35.91
CA ALA A 83 -16.05 -1.71 -35.46
C ALA A 83 -14.59 -2.18 -35.41
N PHE A 84 -14.23 -2.90 -34.35
CA PHE A 84 -12.87 -3.39 -34.16
C PHE A 84 -12.33 -4.13 -35.40
N GLU A 85 -13.17 -4.93 -36.05
CA GLU A 85 -12.83 -5.70 -37.25
C GLU A 85 -12.58 -4.85 -38.50
N ALA A 86 -13.18 -3.66 -38.58
CA ALA A 86 -13.03 -2.73 -39.71
C ALA A 86 -11.75 -1.88 -39.62
N GLN A 87 -11.07 -1.90 -38.47
CA GLN A 87 -9.86 -1.13 -38.21
C GLN A 87 -8.59 -1.81 -38.74
N THR A 88 -7.52 -1.03 -38.87
CA THR A 88 -6.19 -1.55 -39.25
C THR A 88 -5.66 -2.57 -38.24
N THR A 89 -4.89 -3.55 -38.70
CA THR A 89 -4.27 -4.59 -37.85
C THR A 89 -3.41 -3.99 -36.73
N GLN A 90 -2.76 -2.86 -36.99
CA GLN A 90 -1.96 -2.11 -36.02
C GLN A 90 -2.82 -1.60 -34.85
N TRP A 91 -3.97 -0.99 -35.16
CA TRP A 91 -4.90 -0.48 -34.16
C TRP A 91 -5.54 -1.61 -33.35
N GLN A 92 -5.91 -2.70 -34.01
CA GLN A 92 -6.46 -3.89 -33.35
C GLN A 92 -5.48 -4.46 -32.32
N THR A 93 -4.22 -4.66 -32.73
CA THR A 93 -3.18 -5.22 -31.87
C THR A 93 -2.91 -4.32 -30.66
N ALA A 94 -2.82 -3.01 -30.86
CA ALA A 94 -2.64 -2.05 -29.77
C ALA A 94 -3.82 -2.06 -28.80
N THR A 95 -5.05 -2.12 -29.30
CA THR A 95 -6.27 -2.15 -28.46
C THR A 95 -6.33 -3.43 -27.63
N VAL A 96 -6.00 -4.59 -28.21
CA VAL A 96 -5.93 -5.86 -27.47
C VAL A 96 -4.84 -5.82 -26.41
N TYR A 97 -3.66 -5.29 -26.75
CA TYR A 97 -2.56 -5.10 -25.79
C TYR A 97 -3.01 -4.26 -24.59
N PHE A 98 -3.61 -3.09 -24.83
CA PHE A 98 -4.09 -2.20 -23.76
C PHE A 98 -5.23 -2.82 -22.94
N ALA A 99 -6.16 -3.52 -23.59
CA ALA A 99 -7.27 -4.20 -22.91
C ALA A 99 -6.77 -5.22 -21.88
N VAL A 100 -5.70 -5.96 -22.19
CA VAL A 100 -5.14 -6.96 -21.28
C VAL A 100 -4.25 -6.30 -20.22
N ILE A 101 -3.30 -5.48 -20.65
CA ILE A 101 -2.26 -4.97 -19.73
C ILE A 101 -2.83 -4.00 -18.68
N GLU A 102 -3.86 -3.21 -19.01
CA GLU A 102 -4.51 -2.32 -18.04
C GLU A 102 -5.28 -3.12 -16.99
N LEU A 103 -5.92 -4.24 -17.36
CA LEU A 103 -6.56 -5.12 -16.37
C LEU A 103 -5.54 -5.83 -15.47
N VAL A 104 -4.41 -6.27 -16.03
CA VAL A 104 -3.31 -6.87 -15.26
C VAL A 104 -2.71 -5.85 -14.29
N ALA A 105 -2.49 -4.62 -14.75
CA ALA A 105 -2.07 -3.50 -13.89
C ALA A 105 -3.09 -3.26 -12.77
N ALA A 106 -4.38 -3.21 -13.09
CA ALA A 106 -5.44 -3.01 -12.10
C ALA A 106 -5.41 -4.06 -10.98
N VAL A 107 -5.26 -5.34 -11.34
CA VAL A 107 -5.18 -6.43 -10.34
C VAL A 107 -3.93 -6.27 -9.46
N GLY A 108 -2.77 -6.01 -10.04
CA GLY A 108 -1.53 -5.85 -9.27
C GLY A 108 -1.56 -4.62 -8.36
N LEU A 109 -2.07 -3.49 -8.85
CA LEU A 109 -2.24 -2.26 -8.08
C LEU A 109 -3.26 -2.43 -6.94
N TRP A 110 -4.36 -3.15 -7.19
CA TRP A 110 -5.38 -3.41 -6.17
C TRP A 110 -4.85 -4.24 -5.00
N LEU A 111 -3.98 -5.21 -5.31
CA LEU A 111 -3.28 -6.02 -4.33
C LEU A 111 -2.07 -5.30 -3.70
N ALA A 112 -1.79 -4.07 -4.11
CA ALA A 112 -0.63 -3.28 -3.70
C ALA A 112 0.71 -4.05 -3.84
N THR A 113 0.82 -4.88 -4.89
CA THR A 113 2.04 -5.66 -5.13
C THR A 113 3.05 -4.88 -5.96
N PRO A 114 4.37 -5.07 -5.74
CA PRO A 114 5.40 -4.36 -6.50
C PRO A 114 5.34 -4.61 -8.01
N TRP A 115 4.91 -5.81 -8.44
CA TRP A 115 4.80 -6.14 -9.86
C TRP A 115 3.70 -5.36 -10.57
N GLY A 116 2.60 -5.03 -9.88
CA GLY A 116 1.49 -4.26 -10.43
C GLY A 116 1.91 -2.84 -10.82
N ALA A 117 2.75 -2.22 -9.99
CA ALA A 117 3.30 -0.90 -10.29
C ALA A 117 4.18 -0.92 -11.54
N VAL A 118 5.00 -1.95 -11.75
CA VAL A 118 5.82 -2.10 -12.96
C VAL A 118 4.94 -2.21 -14.20
N VAL A 119 3.91 -3.07 -14.17
CA VAL A 119 2.99 -3.23 -15.31
C VAL A 119 2.24 -1.92 -15.58
N TRP A 120 1.77 -1.23 -14.54
CA TRP A 120 1.13 0.07 -14.69
C TRP A 120 2.07 1.12 -15.32
N LEU A 121 3.34 1.18 -14.92
CA LEU A 121 4.31 2.08 -15.55
C LEU A 121 4.49 1.78 -17.04
N THR A 122 4.50 0.50 -17.42
CA THR A 122 4.56 0.13 -18.83
C THR A 122 3.32 0.58 -19.59
N THR A 123 2.12 0.59 -18.99
CA THR A 123 0.91 1.09 -19.68
C THR A 123 1.00 2.59 -19.94
N ILE A 124 1.50 3.35 -18.97
CA ILE A 124 1.77 4.79 -19.07
C ILE A 124 2.77 5.08 -20.19
N VAL A 125 3.89 4.35 -20.23
CA VAL A 125 4.93 4.51 -21.26
C VAL A 125 4.40 4.12 -22.64
N SER A 126 3.71 2.98 -22.75
CA SER A 126 3.13 2.52 -24.03
C SER A 126 2.09 3.51 -24.56
N THR A 127 1.28 4.11 -23.68
CA THR A 127 0.31 5.15 -24.07
C THR A 127 1.05 6.36 -24.66
N ALA A 128 2.08 6.85 -23.97
CA ALA A 128 2.89 7.96 -24.47
C ALA A 128 3.57 7.63 -25.81
N VAL A 129 4.11 6.43 -25.97
CA VAL A 129 4.77 5.99 -27.23
C VAL A 129 3.77 5.97 -28.38
N ILE A 130 2.58 5.40 -28.18
CA ILE A 130 1.58 5.28 -29.27
C ILE A 130 1.04 6.64 -29.66
N GLU A 131 0.78 7.54 -28.70
CA GLU A 131 0.31 8.90 -29.00
C GLU A 131 1.37 9.77 -29.68
N LEU A 132 2.66 9.56 -29.37
CA LEU A 132 3.78 10.31 -29.98
C LEU A 132 4.23 9.73 -31.33
N MET A 133 4.25 8.40 -31.49
CA MET A 133 4.70 7.74 -32.73
C MET A 133 3.59 7.58 -33.75
N PHE A 134 2.32 7.50 -33.34
CA PHE A 134 1.17 7.35 -34.22
C PHE A 134 0.10 8.45 -34.02
N PRO A 135 0.50 9.75 -34.06
CA PRO A 135 -0.43 10.86 -33.81
C PRO A 135 -1.59 10.89 -34.82
N THR A 136 -1.33 10.45 -36.06
CA THR A 136 -2.29 10.45 -37.17
C THR A 136 -3.39 9.40 -37.04
N ILE A 137 -3.17 8.32 -36.28
CA ILE A 137 -4.15 7.23 -36.09
C ILE A 137 -5.00 7.45 -34.83
N TYR A 138 -4.40 8.00 -33.77
CA TYR A 138 -5.04 8.15 -32.46
C TYR A 138 -5.46 9.59 -32.11
N GLY A 139 -5.30 10.55 -33.04
CA GLY A 139 -5.90 11.88 -32.94
C GLY A 139 -5.08 12.93 -32.16
N GLY A 140 -3.80 12.67 -31.88
CA GLY A 140 -2.88 13.68 -31.32
C GLY A 140 -3.36 14.28 -29.99
N ASN A 141 -3.92 13.47 -29.09
CA ASN A 141 -4.41 13.96 -27.80
C ASN A 141 -3.24 14.18 -26.82
N LEU A 142 -2.43 15.22 -27.06
CA LEU A 142 -1.31 15.65 -26.22
C LEU A 142 -1.67 15.74 -24.73
N PHE A 143 -2.94 15.96 -24.41
CA PHE A 143 -3.44 15.97 -23.04
C PHE A 143 -3.29 14.61 -22.34
N ALA A 144 -3.57 13.50 -23.03
CA ALA A 144 -3.42 12.16 -22.49
C ALA A 144 -1.93 11.79 -22.26
N VAL A 145 -1.03 12.19 -23.17
CA VAL A 145 0.43 12.14 -22.96
C VAL A 145 0.84 12.94 -21.73
N LEU A 146 0.36 14.18 -21.61
CA LEU A 146 0.74 15.08 -20.52
C LEU A 146 0.29 14.52 -19.16
N VAL A 147 -0.95 14.03 -19.08
CA VAL A 147 -1.50 13.39 -17.88
C VAL A 147 -0.72 12.12 -17.53
N SER A 148 -0.38 11.30 -18.52
CA SER A 148 0.43 10.09 -18.34
C SER A 148 1.82 10.41 -17.79
N LEU A 149 2.47 11.45 -18.32
CA LEU A 149 3.77 11.95 -17.84
C LEU A 149 3.70 12.52 -16.41
N ILE A 150 2.64 13.27 -16.10
CA ILE A 150 2.41 13.80 -14.75
C ILE A 150 2.21 12.66 -13.75
N LEU A 151 1.44 11.62 -14.12
CA LEU A 151 1.24 10.42 -13.30
C LEU A 151 2.55 9.65 -13.09
N LEU A 152 3.36 9.50 -14.14
CA LEU A 152 4.69 8.89 -14.05
C LEU A 152 5.58 9.67 -13.08
N ALA A 153 5.64 11.00 -13.21
CA ALA A 153 6.42 11.87 -12.36
C ALA A 153 5.95 11.80 -10.90
N ALA A 154 4.63 11.80 -10.66
CA ALA A 154 4.06 11.66 -9.32
C ALA A 154 4.43 10.31 -8.68
N TYR A 155 4.35 9.21 -9.43
CA TYR A 155 4.78 7.90 -8.95
C TYR A 155 6.27 7.88 -8.60
N LEU A 156 7.14 8.42 -9.46
CA LEU A 156 8.58 8.48 -9.22
C LEU A 156 8.92 9.31 -7.97
N VAL A 157 8.21 10.42 -7.77
CA VAL A 157 8.36 11.26 -6.56
C VAL A 157 7.93 10.48 -5.31
N LEU A 158 6.78 9.81 -5.33
CA LEU A 158 6.32 9.00 -4.19
C LEU A 158 7.27 7.84 -3.88
N ALA A 159 7.75 7.13 -4.91
CA ALA A 159 8.71 6.04 -4.75
C ALA A 159 10.05 6.53 -4.17
N TRP A 160 10.50 7.71 -4.62
CA TRP A 160 11.72 8.34 -4.11
C TRP A 160 11.59 8.75 -2.64
N PHE A 161 10.47 9.34 -2.25
CA PHE A 161 10.22 9.70 -0.85
C PHE A 161 10.11 8.46 0.04
N SER A 162 9.43 7.41 -0.41
CA SER A 162 9.36 6.13 0.33
C SER A 162 10.73 5.47 0.52
N ALA A 163 11.61 5.56 -0.48
CA ALA A 163 12.98 5.02 -0.37
C ALA A 163 13.85 5.79 0.63
N ARG A 164 13.56 7.08 0.87
CA ARG A 164 14.31 7.92 1.83
C ARG A 164 13.94 7.69 3.29
N GLU A 165 12.83 7.00 3.58
CA GLU A 165 12.37 6.72 4.95
C GLU A 165 13.06 5.51 5.58
N ARG A 166 13.94 4.80 4.85
CA ARG A 166 14.79 3.74 5.41
C ARG A 166 16.18 4.31 5.70
N PRO A 167 16.49 4.76 6.95
CA PRO A 167 17.87 4.98 7.33
C PRO A 167 18.64 3.64 7.29
N PRO A 168 19.93 3.64 6.90
CA PRO A 168 20.78 2.45 6.91
C PRO A 168 21.00 1.91 8.32
#